data_AF-A0A8S0VR29-F1
#
_entry.id   AF-A0A8S0VR29-F1
#
_cell.length_a   1.000
_cell.length_b   1.000
_cell.length_c   1.000
_cell.angle_alpha   90.00
_cell.angle_beta   90.00
_cell.angle_gamma   90.00
#
_symmetry.space_group_name_H-M   'P 1'
#
loop_
_entity.id
_entity.type
_entity.pdbx_description
1 polymer ?
#
loop_
_entity_poly.entity_id
_entity_poly.type
_entity_poly.pdbx_seq_one_letter_code
_entity_poly.pdbx_strand_id
1 'polypeptide(L)'
;MTEMVKDLWQETPLIYSTHLSQITGASVYLKLENVHPSFSFKYRGISRFIQKVKAERGPSVHLVIASSGNAGLAAACVSRSLGFRCTVFLPDGAADNTLGLLNREKAEVVVGGRIYAEALKEAKELVKTESEAVMVPSYDDPVLWEGHSSMIHEVKRQLTGRQPDAIFCSVGGGGLLGGIFEGGWLGKRPNYHPRDDGVETALPDGVHIVHNQEFGLDLAHFSSVALQSKASSSLGASEPAVRVLNKALKWPGGVRTISVPDELSMDTLLKFTDSSSS
;
A
#
# COMPACT_ATOMS: atom_id res chain seq x y z
N MET A 1 20.12 15.88 21.99
CA MET A 1 19.09 16.43 21.09
C MET A 1 18.98 15.48 19.91
N THR A 2 17.91 14.71 19.81
CA THR A 2 17.62 13.88 18.63
C THR A 2 17.34 14.84 17.48
N GLU A 3 18.21 14.83 16.46
CA GLU A 3 18.02 15.62 15.25
C GLU A 3 16.68 15.22 14.62
N MET A 4 15.78 16.18 14.40
CA MET A 4 14.49 15.89 13.78
C MET A 4 14.74 15.47 12.33
N VAL A 5 14.59 14.17 12.05
CA VAL A 5 14.67 13.64 10.70
C VAL A 5 13.54 14.25 9.89
N LYS A 6 13.88 15.11 8.93
CA LYS A 6 12.92 15.74 8.02
C LYS A 6 12.24 14.67 7.18
N ASP A 7 10.91 14.67 7.13
CA ASP A 7 10.15 13.79 6.25
C ASP A 7 10.50 14.04 4.78
N LEU A 8 10.59 12.97 3.97
CA LEU A 8 10.87 13.07 2.53
C LEU A 8 9.62 13.36 1.70
N TRP A 9 8.44 13.10 2.27
CA TRP A 9 7.17 13.36 1.61
C TRP A 9 6.68 14.77 1.91
N GLN A 10 5.89 15.31 0.99
CA GLN A 10 5.18 16.56 1.18
C GLN A 10 3.73 16.31 1.61
N GLU A 11 3.10 17.34 2.19
CA GLU A 11 1.66 17.31 2.40
C GLU A 11 0.93 17.29 1.05
N THR A 12 0.06 16.31 0.84
CA THR A 12 -0.67 16.14 -0.42
C THR A 12 -2.02 16.85 -0.39
N PRO A 13 -2.56 17.28 -1.54
CA PRO A 13 -3.87 17.93 -1.59
C PRO A 13 -5.00 17.04 -1.05
N LEU A 14 -5.94 17.66 -0.34
CA LEU A 14 -7.25 17.11 -0.04
C LEU A 14 -8.29 17.97 -0.76
N ILE A 15 -8.88 17.43 -1.83
CA ILE A 15 -9.76 18.18 -2.72
C ILE A 15 -11.21 17.82 -2.44
N TYR A 16 -12.06 18.83 -2.24
CA TYR A 16 -13.51 18.62 -2.23
C TYR A 16 -14.00 18.31 -3.65
N SER A 17 -14.63 17.16 -3.83
CA SER A 17 -15.20 16.76 -5.12
C SER A 17 -16.67 17.21 -5.19
N THR A 18 -16.94 18.32 -5.88
CA THR A 18 -18.31 18.79 -6.11
C THR A 18 -19.15 17.74 -6.83
N HIS A 19 -18.58 17.08 -7.84
CA HIS A 19 -19.26 16.06 -8.63
C HIS A 19 -19.69 14.84 -7.79
N LEU A 20 -18.75 14.23 -7.05
CA LEU A 20 -19.08 13.08 -6.20
C LEU A 20 -20.00 13.47 -5.05
N SER A 21 -19.87 14.69 -4.55
CA SER A 21 -20.75 15.19 -3.49
C SER A 21 -22.20 15.36 -3.97
N GLN A 22 -22.40 15.80 -5.21
CA GLN A 22 -23.74 15.89 -5.82
C GLN A 22 -24.36 14.50 -6.05
N ILE A 23 -23.57 13.53 -6.54
CA ILE A 23 -24.06 12.16 -6.80
C ILE A 23 -24.46 11.46 -5.50
N THR A 24 -23.65 11.61 -4.46
CA THR A 24 -23.85 10.86 -3.20
C THR A 24 -24.73 11.59 -2.19
N GLY A 25 -24.94 12.89 -2.35
CA GLY A 25 -25.55 13.75 -1.34
C GLY A 25 -24.69 13.96 -0.08
N ALA A 26 -23.45 13.46 -0.07
CA ALA A 26 -22.51 13.58 1.04
C ALA A 26 -21.37 14.55 0.69
N SER A 27 -20.62 15.04 1.68
CA SER A 27 -19.40 15.81 1.41
C SER A 27 -18.23 14.87 1.11
N VAL A 28 -17.84 14.77 -0.17
CA VAL A 28 -16.79 13.85 -0.62
C VAL A 28 -15.48 14.61 -0.82
N TYR A 29 -14.41 14.09 -0.21
CA TYR A 29 -13.06 14.60 -0.34
C TYR A 29 -12.12 13.53 -0.90
N LEU A 30 -11.16 13.96 -1.72
CA LEU A 30 -10.18 13.12 -2.39
C LEU A 30 -8.78 13.46 -1.90
N LYS A 31 -8.11 12.49 -1.28
CA LYS A 31 -6.73 12.65 -0.82
C LYS A 31 -5.77 12.20 -1.93
N LEU A 32 -5.11 13.16 -2.57
CA LEU A 32 -4.35 12.93 -3.81
C LEU A 32 -2.92 12.46 -3.55
N GLU A 33 -2.77 11.19 -3.15
CA GLU A 33 -1.46 10.57 -2.91
C GLU A 33 -0.67 10.26 -4.20
N ASN A 34 -1.31 10.37 -5.36
CA ASN A 34 -0.69 10.15 -6.66
C ASN A 34 0.30 11.26 -7.08
N VAL A 35 0.36 12.37 -6.34
CA VAL A 35 1.27 13.49 -6.63
C VAL A 35 2.69 13.28 -6.08
N HIS A 36 2.90 12.24 -5.27
CA HIS A 36 4.24 11.89 -4.80
C HIS A 36 5.15 11.42 -5.95
N PRO A 37 6.49 11.46 -5.80
CA PRO A 37 7.42 11.04 -6.85
C PRO A 37 7.19 9.61 -7.38
N SER A 38 6.75 8.70 -6.50
CA SER A 38 6.41 7.32 -6.87
C SER A 38 4.94 7.13 -7.26
N PHE A 39 4.23 8.22 -7.54
CA PHE A 39 2.84 8.28 -7.96
C PHE A 39 1.84 7.58 -7.03
N SER A 40 2.16 7.42 -5.75
CA SER A 40 1.30 6.75 -4.77
C SER A 40 1.71 7.01 -3.32
N PHE A 41 0.83 6.61 -2.40
CA PHE A 41 1.05 6.69 -0.96
C PHE A 41 2.23 5.83 -0.45
N LYS A 42 2.71 4.89 -1.29
CA LYS A 42 3.84 4.01 -0.95
C LYS A 42 5.10 4.81 -0.63
N TYR A 43 5.24 5.99 -1.24
CA TYR A 43 6.35 6.91 -0.98
C TYR A 43 6.52 7.22 0.52
N ARG A 44 5.43 7.40 1.27
CA ARG A 44 5.47 7.77 2.69
C ARG A 44 6.07 6.68 3.57
N GLY A 45 5.47 5.50 3.53
CA GLY A 45 5.89 4.36 4.35
C GLY A 45 7.31 3.95 4.02
N ILE A 46 7.62 3.82 2.72
CA ILE A 46 8.94 3.41 2.27
C ILE A 46 10.00 4.47 2.60
N SER A 47 9.67 5.76 2.51
CA SER A 47 10.55 6.83 3.01
C SER A 47 10.86 6.64 4.49
N ARG A 48 9.84 6.45 5.33
CA ARG A 48 10.02 6.25 6.77
C ARG A 48 10.87 5.02 7.09
N PHE A 49 10.63 3.91 6.39
CA PHE A 49 11.43 2.69 6.54
C PHE A 49 12.91 2.92 6.14
N ILE A 50 13.17 3.48 4.97
CA ILE A 50 14.54 3.70 4.48
C ILE A 50 15.27 4.74 5.36
N GLN A 51 14.59 5.77 5.85
CA GLN A 51 15.17 6.73 6.79
C GLN A 51 15.59 6.07 8.10
N LYS A 52 14.78 5.14 8.62
CA LYS A 52 15.13 4.34 9.79
C LYS A 52 16.35 3.46 9.51
N VAL A 53 16.36 2.74 8.38
CA VAL A 53 17.49 1.91 7.96
C VAL A 53 18.77 2.74 7.82
N LYS A 54 18.69 3.94 7.23
CA LYS A 54 19.81 4.88 7.14
C LYS A 54 20.37 5.25 8.50
N ALA A 55 19.50 5.52 9.48
CA ALA A 55 19.90 5.88 10.82
C ALA A 55 20.56 4.70 11.56
N GLU A 56 20.10 3.48 11.32
CA GLU A 56 20.59 2.27 12.00
C GLU A 56 21.86 1.67 11.37
N ARG A 57 21.99 1.74 10.04
CA ARG A 57 23.04 1.04 9.28
C ARG A 57 23.99 1.95 8.51
N GLY A 58 23.68 3.24 8.38
CA GLY A 58 24.54 4.21 7.71
C GLY A 58 24.37 4.27 6.18
N PRO A 59 25.32 4.91 5.48
CA PRO A 59 25.17 5.27 4.06
C PRO A 59 25.47 4.12 3.07
N SER A 60 26.09 3.02 3.52
CA SER A 60 26.50 1.87 2.67
C SER A 60 25.39 0.89 2.36
N VAL A 61 24.18 1.12 2.89
CA VAL A 61 23.04 0.21 2.76
C VAL A 61 22.70 -0.04 1.29
N HIS A 62 22.49 -1.31 0.97
CA HIS A 62 21.90 -1.76 -0.28
C HIS A 62 20.43 -2.13 -0.04
N LEU A 63 19.51 -1.41 -0.67
CA LEU A 63 18.08 -1.64 -0.53
C LEU A 63 17.59 -2.64 -1.57
N VAL A 64 16.90 -3.69 -1.12
CA VAL A 64 16.48 -4.80 -1.99
C VAL A 64 14.98 -4.99 -1.86
N ILE A 65 14.27 -5.09 -2.98
CA ILE A 65 12.82 -5.31 -2.98
C ILE A 65 12.39 -6.20 -4.14
N ALA A 66 11.42 -7.08 -3.91
CA ALA A 66 10.70 -7.76 -4.99
C ALA A 66 9.33 -7.11 -5.17
N SER A 67 9.14 -6.33 -6.24
CA SER A 67 7.85 -5.70 -6.55
C SER A 67 7.85 -5.03 -7.94
N SER A 68 6.91 -5.43 -8.80
CA SER A 68 6.63 -4.77 -10.09
C SER A 68 5.66 -3.59 -9.98
N GLY A 69 5.22 -3.25 -8.76
CA GLY A 69 4.21 -2.23 -8.50
C GLY A 69 4.74 -1.00 -7.78
N ASN A 70 3.81 -0.26 -7.18
CA ASN A 70 4.06 1.01 -6.50
C ASN A 70 5.14 0.94 -5.39
N ALA A 71 5.30 -0.21 -4.73
CA ALA A 71 6.31 -0.37 -3.69
C ALA A 71 7.74 -0.38 -4.28
N GLY A 72 7.96 -1.11 -5.37
CA GLY A 72 9.25 -1.13 -6.07
C GLY A 72 9.66 0.25 -6.56
N LEU A 73 8.72 0.98 -7.18
CA LEU A 73 8.96 2.34 -7.64
C LEU A 73 9.24 3.31 -6.48
N ALA A 74 8.49 3.22 -5.38
CA ALA A 74 8.74 4.03 -4.20
C ALA A 74 10.12 3.76 -3.58
N ALA A 75 10.54 2.50 -3.49
CA ALA A 75 11.87 2.15 -3.04
C ALA A 75 12.94 2.75 -3.96
N ALA A 76 12.79 2.63 -5.28
CA ALA A 76 13.71 3.22 -6.25
C ALA A 76 13.81 4.75 -6.12
N CYS A 77 12.66 5.46 -6.08
CA CYS A 77 12.62 6.92 -5.93
C CYS A 77 13.30 7.39 -4.64
N VAL A 78 13.00 6.75 -3.50
CA VAL A 78 13.56 7.14 -2.19
C VAL A 78 15.06 6.82 -2.14
N SER A 79 15.46 5.65 -2.63
CA SER A 79 16.87 5.24 -2.67
C SER A 79 17.70 6.24 -3.48
N ARG A 80 17.20 6.61 -4.67
CA ARG A 80 17.82 7.65 -5.50
C ARG A 80 17.95 8.97 -4.76
N SER A 81 16.88 9.41 -4.09
CA SER A 81 16.88 10.68 -3.35
C SER A 81 17.88 10.70 -2.19
N LEU A 82 18.18 9.54 -1.60
CA LEU A 82 19.09 9.41 -0.46
C LEU A 82 20.50 8.94 -0.84
N GLY A 83 20.74 8.62 -2.11
CA GLY A 83 22.02 8.13 -2.62
C GLY A 83 22.31 6.67 -2.31
N PHE A 84 21.29 5.85 -2.06
CA PHE A 84 21.44 4.42 -1.80
C PHE A 84 21.42 3.58 -3.07
N ARG A 85 22.18 2.49 -3.05
CA ARG A 85 22.04 1.41 -4.03
C ARG A 85 20.68 0.74 -3.83
N CYS A 86 19.96 0.47 -4.92
CA CYS A 86 18.66 -0.19 -4.87
C CYS A 86 18.56 -1.25 -5.96
N THR A 87 18.26 -2.48 -5.57
CA THR A 87 17.95 -3.58 -6.50
C THR A 87 16.48 -3.98 -6.41
N VAL A 88 15.81 -4.00 -7.55
CA VAL A 88 14.40 -4.39 -7.70
C VAL A 88 14.31 -5.69 -8.47
N PHE A 89 13.81 -6.73 -7.80
CA PHE A 89 13.56 -8.04 -8.37
C PHE A 89 12.15 -8.11 -8.95
N LEU A 90 12.06 -8.56 -10.20
CA LEU A 90 10.82 -8.67 -10.98
C LEU A 90 10.73 -10.05 -11.60
N PRO A 91 9.53 -10.67 -11.67
CA PRO A 91 9.35 -11.87 -12.47
C PRO A 91 9.43 -11.56 -13.97
N ASP A 92 9.62 -12.60 -14.77
CA ASP A 92 9.50 -12.54 -16.22
C ASP A 92 8.15 -11.95 -16.64
N GLY A 93 8.15 -11.14 -17.70
CA GLY A 93 6.95 -10.49 -18.22
C GLY A 93 6.53 -9.21 -17.48
N ALA A 94 7.41 -8.64 -16.64
CA ALA A 94 7.21 -7.29 -16.11
C ALA A 94 7.03 -6.26 -17.25
N ALA A 95 6.03 -5.38 -17.12
CA ALA A 95 5.68 -4.43 -18.16
C ALA A 95 6.82 -3.44 -18.46
N ASP A 96 7.03 -3.11 -19.74
CA ASP A 96 8.07 -2.17 -20.19
C ASP A 96 7.99 -0.81 -19.50
N ASN A 97 6.77 -0.34 -19.21
CA ASN A 97 6.57 0.92 -18.47
C ASN A 97 7.18 0.84 -17.05
N THR A 98 7.01 -0.29 -16.34
CA THR A 98 7.61 -0.49 -15.02
C THR A 98 9.14 -0.49 -15.12
N LEU A 99 9.71 -1.21 -16.10
CA LEU A 99 11.16 -1.23 -16.33
C LEU A 99 11.69 0.17 -16.64
N GLY A 100 11.01 0.92 -17.50
CA GLY A 100 11.36 2.29 -17.86
C GLY A 100 11.37 3.24 -16.65
N LEU A 101 10.35 3.15 -15.79
CA LEU A 101 10.27 3.95 -14.56
C LEU A 101 11.42 3.61 -13.58
N LEU A 102 11.68 2.32 -13.35
CA LEU A 102 12.77 1.89 -12.44
C LEU A 102 14.16 2.30 -12.96
N ASN A 103 14.39 2.15 -14.27
CA ASN A 103 15.63 2.60 -14.91
C ASN A 103 15.82 4.10 -14.80
N ARG A 104 14.75 4.90 -14.96
CA ARG A 104 14.80 6.36 -14.77
C ARG A 104 15.24 6.72 -13.36
N GLU A 105 14.78 5.96 -12.36
CA GLU A 105 15.19 6.13 -10.97
C GLU A 105 16.59 5.59 -10.66
N LYS A 106 17.29 4.97 -11.62
CA LYS A 106 18.62 4.33 -11.48
C LYS A 106 18.62 3.14 -10.51
N ALA A 107 17.49 2.45 -10.39
CA ALA A 107 17.47 1.16 -9.70
C ALA A 107 18.15 0.09 -10.57
N GLU A 108 18.88 -0.81 -9.94
CA GLU A 108 19.31 -2.06 -10.55
C GLU A 108 18.08 -2.96 -10.68
N VAL A 109 17.79 -3.44 -11.88
CA VAL A 109 16.64 -4.31 -12.11
C VAL A 109 17.12 -5.72 -12.40
N VAL A 110 16.69 -6.67 -11.58
CA VAL A 110 16.94 -8.10 -11.79
C VAL A 110 15.62 -8.74 -12.21
N VAL A 111 15.56 -9.18 -13.46
CA VAL A 111 14.42 -9.94 -13.97
C VAL A 111 14.77 -11.42 -13.84
N GLY A 112 13.98 -12.15 -13.05
CA GLY A 112 14.24 -13.54 -12.70
C GLY A 112 13.02 -14.25 -12.17
N GLY A 113 12.87 -15.51 -12.58
CA GLY A 113 11.76 -16.37 -12.19
C GLY A 113 10.45 -16.11 -12.95
N ARG A 114 9.63 -17.15 -13.06
CA ARG A 114 8.37 -17.12 -13.83
C ARG A 114 7.22 -16.46 -13.07
N ILE A 115 7.35 -16.39 -11.74
CA ILE A 115 6.32 -15.88 -10.83
C ILE A 115 6.94 -15.04 -9.72
N TYR A 116 6.13 -14.16 -9.11
CA TYR A 116 6.56 -13.30 -8.00
C TYR A 116 7.28 -14.03 -6.87
N ALA A 117 6.82 -15.25 -6.52
CA ALA A 117 7.43 -16.03 -5.44
C ALA A 117 8.90 -16.39 -5.71
N GLU A 118 9.26 -16.60 -6.98
CA GLU A 118 10.64 -16.89 -7.39
C GLU A 118 11.51 -15.62 -7.31
N ALA A 119 11.02 -14.49 -7.84
CA ALA A 119 11.69 -13.19 -7.71
C ALA A 119 11.92 -12.80 -6.23
N LEU A 120 10.92 -13.03 -5.35
CA LEU A 120 11.05 -12.79 -3.92
C LEU A 120 12.10 -13.71 -3.27
N LYS A 121 12.20 -14.97 -3.71
CA LYS A 121 13.20 -15.91 -3.21
C LYS A 121 14.61 -15.44 -3.56
N GLU A 122 14.85 -15.00 -4.79
CA GLU A 122 16.15 -14.48 -5.22
C GLU A 122 16.53 -13.21 -4.46
N ALA A 123 15.59 -12.27 -4.29
CA ALA A 123 15.79 -11.08 -3.47
C ALA A 123 16.19 -11.42 -2.03
N LYS A 124 15.52 -12.41 -1.42
CA LYS A 124 15.88 -12.90 -0.07
C LYS A 124 17.26 -13.54 -0.02
N GLU A 125 17.68 -14.20 -1.08
CA GLU A 125 18.99 -14.84 -1.12
C GLU A 125 20.12 -13.81 -1.21
N LEU A 126 19.95 -12.77 -2.03
CA LEU A 126 20.90 -11.64 -2.07
C LEU A 126 21.04 -10.96 -0.70
N VAL A 127 19.94 -10.76 0.03
CA VAL A 127 19.97 -10.18 1.38
C VAL A 127 20.73 -11.04 2.40
N LYS A 128 20.81 -12.36 2.19
CA LYS A 128 21.59 -13.24 3.06
C LYS A 128 23.09 -13.22 2.74
N THR A 129 23.44 -13.01 1.47
CA THR A 129 24.82 -13.10 1.00
C THR A 129 25.55 -11.75 1.08
N GLU A 130 24.83 -10.63 1.01
CA GLU A 130 25.38 -9.28 1.14
C GLU A 130 25.07 -8.68 2.52
N SER A 131 26.08 -8.41 3.35
CA SER A 131 25.89 -7.88 4.72
C SER A 131 25.20 -6.51 4.78
N GLU A 132 25.42 -5.68 3.77
CA GLU A 132 24.85 -4.33 3.67
C GLU A 132 23.42 -4.34 3.09
N ALA A 133 22.95 -5.50 2.61
CA ALA A 133 21.66 -5.60 1.97
C ALA A 133 20.51 -5.66 2.99
N VAL A 134 19.45 -4.91 2.69
CA VAL A 134 18.24 -4.81 3.51
C VAL A 134 17.03 -5.03 2.64
N MET A 135 16.23 -6.04 3.00
CA MET A 135 14.93 -6.25 2.37
C MET A 135 13.97 -5.12 2.76
N VAL A 136 13.46 -4.41 1.76
CA VAL A 136 12.41 -3.40 1.94
C VAL A 136 11.05 -4.11 1.90
N PRO A 137 10.23 -4.01 2.97
CA PRO A 137 8.90 -4.59 2.98
C PRO A 137 7.97 -3.87 2.01
N SER A 138 7.07 -4.62 1.38
CA SER A 138 6.08 -4.05 0.45
C SER A 138 4.82 -3.53 1.17
N TYR A 139 4.47 -4.09 2.34
CA TYR A 139 3.26 -3.69 3.09
C TYR A 139 3.20 -4.09 4.56
N ASP A 140 3.70 -5.27 4.96
CA ASP A 140 3.55 -5.78 6.34
C ASP A 140 4.74 -5.38 7.23
N ASP A 141 4.78 -4.10 7.61
CA ASP A 141 5.78 -3.59 8.53
C ASP A 141 5.23 -2.37 9.28
N PRO A 142 5.29 -2.33 10.63
CA PRO A 142 4.78 -1.20 11.41
C PRO A 142 5.41 0.16 11.06
N VAL A 143 6.67 0.19 10.63
CA VAL A 143 7.38 1.42 10.23
C VAL A 143 6.79 1.96 8.92
N LEU A 144 6.39 1.08 8.00
CA LEU A 144 5.65 1.51 6.81
C LEU A 144 4.30 2.13 7.20
N TRP A 145 3.58 1.52 8.13
CA TRP A 145 2.27 2.01 8.58
C TRP A 145 2.41 3.35 9.31
N GLU A 146 3.43 3.52 10.14
CA GLU A 146 3.78 4.80 10.74
C GLU A 146 3.97 5.88 9.66
N GLY A 147 4.75 5.59 8.61
CA GLY A 147 4.91 6.53 7.50
C GLY A 147 3.59 6.80 6.77
N HIS A 148 2.81 5.76 6.45
CA HIS A 148 1.49 5.91 5.80
C HIS A 148 0.50 6.71 6.66
N SER A 149 0.57 6.61 7.99
CA SER A 149 -0.29 7.32 8.94
C SER A 149 -0.19 8.83 8.85
N SER A 150 0.95 9.35 8.38
CA SER A 150 1.17 10.79 8.17
C SER A 150 0.09 11.40 7.27
N MET A 151 -0.44 10.63 6.31
CA MET A 151 -1.54 11.04 5.47
C MET A 151 -2.78 11.38 6.30
N ILE A 152 -3.12 10.60 7.31
CA ILE A 152 -4.27 10.87 8.19
C ILE A 152 -4.05 12.12 9.04
N HIS A 153 -2.82 12.37 9.50
CA HIS A 153 -2.49 13.61 10.21
C HIS A 153 -2.67 14.84 9.31
N GLU A 154 -2.33 14.74 8.03
CA GLU A 154 -2.61 15.79 7.05
C GLU A 154 -4.12 16.00 6.88
N VAL A 155 -4.89 14.93 6.64
CA VAL A 155 -6.35 15.07 6.45
C VAL A 155 -7.00 15.68 7.70
N LYS A 156 -6.55 15.32 8.91
CA LYS A 156 -6.98 15.97 10.17
C LYS A 156 -6.76 17.49 10.15
N ARG A 157 -5.58 17.94 9.76
CA ARG A 157 -5.26 19.38 9.68
C ARG A 157 -6.09 20.06 8.58
N GLN A 158 -6.17 19.44 7.41
CA GLN A 158 -6.84 19.96 6.22
C GLN A 158 -8.36 20.07 6.40
N LEU A 159 -8.97 19.15 7.17
CA LEU A 159 -10.38 19.26 7.58
C LEU A 159 -10.57 20.07 8.88
N THR A 160 -9.54 20.77 9.37
CA THR A 160 -9.61 21.58 10.60
C THR A 160 -10.12 20.79 11.82
N GLY A 161 -9.77 19.51 11.90
CA GLY A 161 -10.20 18.59 12.94
C GLY A 161 -11.60 17.98 12.74
N ARG A 162 -12.36 18.40 11.71
CA ARG A 162 -13.66 17.80 11.39
C ARG A 162 -13.47 16.35 10.96
N GLN A 163 -13.91 15.44 11.81
CA GLN A 163 -13.80 14.01 11.58
C GLN A 163 -14.72 13.57 10.42
N PRO A 164 -14.22 12.77 9.46
CA PRO A 164 -15.06 12.19 8.43
C PRO A 164 -15.91 11.05 8.98
N ASP A 165 -17.09 10.87 8.38
CA ASP A 165 -18.03 9.82 8.75
C ASP A 165 -17.56 8.42 8.31
N ALA A 166 -16.78 8.37 7.22
CA ALA A 166 -16.17 7.17 6.67
C ALA A 166 -14.87 7.52 5.92
N ILE A 167 -13.96 6.55 5.82
CA ILE A 167 -12.78 6.60 4.95
C ILE A 167 -12.84 5.39 4.03
N PHE A 168 -12.72 5.64 2.73
CA PHE A 168 -12.62 4.60 1.71
C PHE A 168 -11.15 4.43 1.33
N CYS A 169 -10.68 3.19 1.25
CA CYS A 169 -9.32 2.89 0.83
C CYS A 169 -9.24 1.55 0.10
N SER A 170 -8.28 1.44 -0.82
CA SER A 170 -7.97 0.18 -1.48
C SER A 170 -7.20 -0.75 -0.54
N VAL A 171 -7.57 -2.03 -0.52
CA VAL A 171 -6.91 -3.05 0.31
C VAL A 171 -6.30 -4.11 -0.58
N GLY A 172 -4.97 -4.11 -0.69
CA GLY A 172 -4.19 -5.25 -1.18
C GLY A 172 -3.64 -6.03 0.02
N GLY A 173 -2.32 -6.01 0.22
CA GLY A 173 -1.68 -6.58 1.42
C GLY A 173 -1.98 -5.86 2.75
N GLY A 174 -2.86 -4.85 2.76
CA GLY A 174 -3.30 -4.16 3.98
C GLY A 174 -2.43 -2.99 4.47
N GLY A 175 -1.29 -2.69 3.85
CA GLY A 175 -0.38 -1.64 4.33
C GLY A 175 -1.00 -0.23 4.43
N LEU A 176 -1.86 0.15 3.47
CA LEU A 176 -2.61 1.42 3.54
C LEU A 176 -3.57 1.45 4.73
N LEU A 177 -4.35 0.38 4.89
CA LEU A 177 -5.30 0.23 5.99
C LEU A 177 -4.58 0.24 7.35
N GLY A 178 -3.43 -0.42 7.45
CA GLY A 178 -2.54 -0.35 8.62
C GLY A 178 -2.18 1.10 8.96
N GLY A 179 -1.73 1.88 7.98
CA GLY A 179 -1.45 3.30 8.17
C GLY A 179 -2.67 4.13 8.58
N ILE A 180 -3.86 3.83 8.04
CA ILE A 180 -5.10 4.49 8.43
C ILE A 180 -5.43 4.20 9.90
N PHE A 181 -5.25 2.96 10.34
CA PHE A 181 -5.43 2.59 11.75
C PHE A 181 -4.44 3.30 12.66
N GLU A 182 -3.15 3.32 12.32
CA GLU A 182 -2.13 4.04 13.10
C GLU A 182 -2.41 5.54 13.18
N GLY A 183 -2.93 6.13 12.10
CA GLY A 183 -3.29 7.55 12.05
C GLY A 183 -4.43 7.94 13.00
N GLY A 184 -5.20 6.96 13.48
CA GLY A 184 -6.11 7.09 14.62
C GLY A 184 -7.08 8.25 14.50
N TRP A 185 -7.99 8.24 13.53
CA TRP A 185 -9.01 9.28 13.39
C TRP A 185 -10.44 8.79 13.47
N LEU A 186 -10.71 7.57 13.03
CA LEU A 186 -12.05 6.99 13.10
C LEU A 186 -12.21 6.32 14.47
N GLY A 187 -13.18 6.80 15.24
CA GLY A 187 -13.46 6.25 16.56
C GLY A 187 -14.78 6.82 17.07
N LYS A 188 -15.65 5.94 17.54
CA LYS A 188 -16.98 6.20 18.16
C LYS A 188 -18.15 6.45 17.19
N ARG A 189 -18.49 5.45 16.36
CA ARG A 189 -19.91 5.26 15.99
C ARG A 189 -20.47 4.04 16.73
N PRO A 190 -21.26 4.24 17.81
CA PRO A 190 -21.80 3.15 18.61
C PRO A 190 -22.82 2.26 17.88
N ASN A 191 -23.34 2.72 16.74
CA ASN A 191 -24.53 2.12 16.10
C ASN A 191 -24.29 1.64 14.66
N TYR A 192 -23.04 1.41 14.24
CA TYR A 192 -22.82 0.70 12.98
C TYR A 192 -22.81 -0.81 13.25
N HIS A 193 -23.98 -1.43 13.14
CA HIS A 193 -24.12 -2.87 13.11
C HIS A 193 -23.90 -3.35 11.67
N PRO A 194 -22.90 -4.19 11.40
CA PRO A 194 -22.81 -4.87 10.12
C PRO A 194 -24.12 -5.62 9.88
N ARG A 195 -24.73 -5.46 8.70
CA ARG A 195 -25.69 -6.46 8.23
C ARG A 195 -24.84 -7.65 7.82
N ASP A 196 -24.97 -8.74 8.56
CA ASP A 196 -24.52 -10.05 8.14
C ASP A 196 -25.45 -10.46 7.00
N ASP A 197 -25.01 -10.30 5.75
CA ASP A 197 -25.78 -10.70 4.57
C ASP A 197 -25.81 -12.22 4.38
N GLY A 198 -25.15 -12.99 5.26
CA GLY A 198 -25.36 -14.44 5.39
C GLY A 198 -24.98 -15.23 4.14
N VAL A 199 -24.21 -14.63 3.23
CA VAL A 199 -23.80 -15.28 1.99
C VAL A 199 -22.58 -16.15 2.30
N GLU A 200 -22.85 -17.36 2.77
CA GLU A 200 -21.87 -18.44 2.81
C GLU A 200 -21.49 -18.78 1.36
N THR A 201 -20.42 -18.16 0.87
CA THR A 201 -19.88 -18.43 -0.45
C THR A 201 -18.82 -19.50 -0.29
N ALA A 202 -18.96 -20.59 -1.05
CA ALA A 202 -17.87 -21.55 -1.21
C ALA A 202 -16.59 -20.80 -1.58
N LEU A 203 -15.46 -21.20 -0.99
CA LEU A 203 -14.17 -20.57 -1.29
C LEU A 203 -13.92 -20.63 -2.80
N PRO A 204 -13.55 -19.53 -3.45
CA PRO A 204 -13.22 -19.53 -4.87
C PRO A 204 -12.07 -20.51 -5.17
N ASP A 205 -12.05 -21.04 -6.39
CA ASP A 205 -10.97 -21.91 -6.85
C ASP A 205 -9.60 -21.22 -6.67
N GLY A 206 -8.64 -21.94 -6.08
CA GLY A 206 -7.31 -21.44 -5.81
C GLY A 206 -7.17 -20.58 -4.56
N VAL A 207 -8.18 -20.56 -3.67
CA VAL A 207 -8.11 -19.98 -2.32
C VAL A 207 -7.99 -21.09 -1.28
N HIS A 208 -6.99 -21.00 -0.41
CA HIS A 208 -6.79 -21.94 0.69
C HIS A 208 -6.74 -21.19 2.02
N ILE A 209 -7.21 -21.82 3.10
CA ILE A 209 -7.17 -21.22 4.44
C ILE A 209 -5.88 -21.63 5.15
N VAL A 210 -5.16 -20.64 5.68
CA VAL A 210 -3.96 -20.83 6.50
C VAL A 210 -4.23 -20.30 7.89
N HIS A 211 -4.10 -21.15 8.91
CA HIS A 211 -4.27 -20.75 10.29
C HIS A 211 -3.01 -20.05 10.82
N ASN A 212 -3.17 -18.81 11.29
CA ASN A 212 -2.11 -18.06 11.97
C ASN A 212 -2.20 -18.27 13.48
N GLN A 213 -1.18 -18.92 14.05
CA GLN A 213 -1.12 -19.21 15.49
C GLN A 213 -0.84 -17.98 16.37
N GLU A 214 -0.13 -16.97 15.86
CA GLU A 214 0.23 -15.76 16.63
C GLU A 214 -1.02 -14.98 17.07
N PHE A 215 -2.03 -14.90 16.19
CA PHE A 215 -3.27 -14.16 16.44
C PHE A 215 -4.52 -15.04 16.54
N GLY A 216 -4.40 -16.36 16.29
CA GLY A 216 -5.52 -17.28 16.26
C GLY A 216 -6.53 -16.96 15.15
N LEU A 217 -6.04 -16.58 13.97
CA LEU A 217 -6.85 -16.12 12.84
C LEU A 217 -6.65 -17.01 11.62
N ASP A 218 -7.74 -17.27 10.90
CA ASP A 218 -7.71 -17.94 9.60
C ASP A 218 -7.53 -16.92 8.48
N LEU A 219 -6.53 -17.14 7.62
CA LEU A 219 -6.17 -16.27 6.52
C LEU A 219 -6.49 -16.95 5.20
N ALA A 220 -7.19 -16.25 4.31
CA ALA A 220 -7.30 -16.66 2.92
C ALA A 220 -5.96 -16.41 2.19
N HIS A 221 -5.38 -17.48 1.67
CA HIS A 221 -4.22 -17.46 0.80
C HIS A 221 -4.67 -17.70 -0.64
N PHE A 222 -4.37 -16.75 -1.50
CA PHE A 222 -4.74 -16.77 -2.92
C PHE A 222 -3.56 -17.25 -3.74
N SER A 223 -3.76 -18.33 -4.51
CA SER A 223 -2.81 -18.75 -5.53
C SER A 223 -2.65 -17.63 -6.58
N SER A 224 -1.47 -17.56 -7.23
CA SER A 224 -1.18 -16.54 -8.24
C SER A 224 -2.15 -16.54 -9.43
N VAL A 225 -2.82 -17.67 -9.68
CA VAL A 225 -3.84 -17.83 -10.72
C VAL A 225 -5.15 -17.12 -10.35
N ALA A 226 -5.46 -16.99 -9.06
CA ALA A 226 -6.70 -16.38 -8.56
C ALA A 226 -6.69 -14.84 -8.54
N LEU A 227 -5.53 -14.19 -8.76
CA LEU A 227 -5.33 -12.74 -8.62
C LEU A 227 -5.15 -11.99 -9.96
N GLN A 228 -5.85 -12.41 -11.02
CA GLN A 228 -5.74 -11.77 -12.34
C GLN A 228 -6.70 -10.59 -12.52
N SER A 229 -6.53 -9.51 -11.73
CA SER A 229 -7.18 -8.23 -12.04
C SER A 229 -6.32 -7.44 -13.02
N LYS A 230 -6.93 -6.99 -14.12
CA LYS A 230 -6.30 -6.09 -15.11
C LYS A 230 -6.38 -4.63 -14.67
N ALA A 231 -7.45 -4.27 -13.94
CA ALA A 231 -7.66 -2.91 -13.46
C ALA A 231 -6.87 -2.56 -12.18
N SER A 232 -6.57 -3.55 -11.34
CA SER A 232 -5.98 -3.36 -10.01
C SER A 232 -4.75 -4.25 -9.74
N SER A 233 -3.81 -4.30 -10.69
CA SER A 233 -2.60 -5.12 -10.62
C SER A 233 -1.73 -4.89 -9.37
N SER A 234 -1.83 -3.71 -8.74
CA SER A 234 -1.10 -3.37 -7.52
C SER A 234 -1.75 -3.85 -6.20
N LEU A 235 -2.96 -4.43 -6.26
CA LEU A 235 -3.69 -4.95 -5.10
C LEU A 235 -3.57 -6.47 -4.94
N GLY A 236 -2.98 -7.18 -5.90
CA GLY A 236 -2.82 -8.64 -5.90
C GLY A 236 -1.80 -9.17 -4.90
N ALA A 237 -2.05 -8.98 -3.60
CA ALA A 237 -1.31 -9.68 -2.55
C ALA A 237 -1.88 -11.08 -2.37
N SER A 238 -1.01 -12.10 -2.36
CA SER A 238 -1.39 -13.49 -2.10
C SER A 238 -1.96 -13.70 -0.70
N GLU A 239 -1.62 -12.82 0.24
CA GLU A 239 -2.11 -12.83 1.62
C GLU A 239 -2.10 -11.41 2.21
N PRO A 240 -3.06 -11.07 3.08
CA PRO A 240 -3.05 -9.80 3.81
C PRO A 240 -2.08 -9.86 5.00
N ALA A 241 -1.57 -8.69 5.41
CA ALA A 241 -0.86 -8.56 6.67
C ALA A 241 -1.75 -8.97 7.86
N VAL A 242 -1.40 -10.07 8.54
CA VAL A 242 -2.21 -10.65 9.62
C VAL A 242 -2.47 -9.66 10.76
N ARG A 243 -1.48 -8.81 11.06
CA ARG A 243 -1.58 -7.77 12.08
C ARG A 243 -2.63 -6.71 11.72
N VAL A 244 -2.73 -6.35 10.43
CA VAL A 244 -3.76 -5.42 9.94
C VAL A 244 -5.13 -6.09 10.02
N LEU A 245 -5.25 -7.37 9.67
CA LEU A 245 -6.51 -8.10 9.80
C LEU A 245 -6.98 -8.17 11.27
N ASN A 246 -6.08 -8.54 12.19
CA ASN A 246 -6.36 -8.56 13.61
C ASN A 246 -6.81 -7.18 14.14
N LYS A 247 -6.19 -6.09 13.67
CA LYS A 247 -6.63 -4.73 13.98
C LYS A 247 -8.01 -4.43 13.40
N ALA A 248 -8.27 -4.81 12.15
CA ALA A 248 -9.54 -4.58 11.47
C ALA A 248 -10.72 -5.26 12.20
N LEU A 249 -10.55 -6.53 12.60
CA LEU A 249 -11.55 -7.30 13.35
C LEU A 249 -11.86 -6.70 14.72
N LYS A 250 -10.89 -5.99 15.31
CA LYS A 250 -11.03 -5.34 16.63
C LYS A 250 -11.35 -3.84 16.52
N TRP A 251 -11.51 -3.30 15.32
CA TRP A 251 -11.62 -1.86 15.12
C TRP A 251 -12.98 -1.32 15.59
N PRO A 252 -13.02 -0.32 16.50
CA PRO A 252 -14.27 0.26 16.97
C PRO A 252 -15.05 0.94 15.84
N GLY A 253 -16.29 0.49 15.59
CA GLY A 253 -17.13 0.96 14.48
C GLY A 253 -17.11 0.05 13.25
N GLY A 254 -16.30 -1.01 13.26
CA GLY A 254 -16.23 -2.03 12.22
C GLY A 254 -15.45 -1.59 10.98
N VAL A 255 -15.05 -2.57 10.18
CA VAL A 255 -14.46 -2.39 8.86
C VAL A 255 -15.33 -3.15 7.88
N ARG A 256 -15.77 -2.49 6.81
CA ARG A 256 -16.53 -3.15 5.73
C ARG A 256 -15.65 -3.25 4.49
N THR A 257 -15.54 -4.46 3.96
CA THR A 257 -14.90 -4.72 2.68
C THR A 257 -15.98 -4.79 1.60
N ILE A 258 -15.73 -4.13 0.47
CA ILE A 258 -16.59 -4.20 -0.72
C ILE A 258 -15.70 -4.55 -1.89
N SER A 259 -16.03 -5.62 -2.61
CA SER A 259 -15.35 -5.97 -3.86
C SER A 259 -15.97 -5.21 -5.02
N VAL A 260 -15.13 -4.56 -5.83
CA VAL A 260 -15.58 -3.82 -7.02
C VAL A 260 -15.04 -4.55 -8.26
N PRO A 261 -15.91 -4.95 -9.21
CA PRO A 261 -15.50 -5.53 -10.49
C PRO A 261 -14.53 -4.64 -11.28
N ASP A 262 -13.70 -5.26 -12.10
CA ASP A 262 -12.73 -4.56 -12.95
C ASP A 262 -13.42 -3.55 -13.89
N GLU A 263 -14.59 -3.89 -14.42
CA GLU A 263 -15.35 -3.02 -15.33
C GLU A 263 -15.74 -1.70 -14.65
N LEU A 264 -16.23 -1.78 -13.40
CA LEU A 264 -16.61 -0.61 -12.62
C LEU A 264 -15.39 0.21 -12.18
N SER A 265 -14.25 -0.46 -11.94
CA SER A 265 -12.99 0.22 -11.62
C SER A 265 -12.50 1.03 -12.83
N MET A 266 -12.56 0.46 -14.04
CA MET A 266 -12.16 1.14 -15.28
C MET A 266 -13.10 2.30 -15.64
N ASP A 267 -14.41 2.12 -15.50
CA ASP A 267 -15.40 3.19 -15.72
C ASP A 267 -15.20 4.37 -14.73
N THR A 268 -14.84 4.07 -13.48
CA THR A 268 -14.51 5.10 -12.48
C THR A 268 -13.28 5.91 -12.88
N LEU A 269 -12.25 5.29 -13.46
CA LEU A 269 -11.06 5.98 -13.95
C LEU A 269 -11.40 6.98 -15.07
N LEU A 270 -12.25 6.58 -16.02
CA LEU A 270 -12.71 7.45 -17.11
C LEU A 270 -13.48 8.67 -16.56
N LYS A 271 -14.39 8.44 -15.61
CA LYS A 271 -15.15 9.53 -14.95
C LYS A 271 -14.25 10.46 -14.14
N PHE A 272 -13.19 9.92 -13.53
CA PHE A 272 -12.21 10.74 -12.81
C PHE A 272 -11.44 11.65 -13.76
N THR A 273 -10.97 11.15 -14.91
CA THR A 273 -10.26 11.98 -15.90
C THR A 273 -11.16 13.06 -16.49
N ASP A 274 -12.42 12.73 -16.79
CA ASP A 274 -13.37 13.67 -17.38
C ASP A 274 -13.73 14.80 -16.39
N SER A 275 -13.95 14.47 -15.11
CA SER A 275 -14.26 15.47 -14.09
C SER A 275 -13.08 16.37 -13.70
N SER A 276 -11.84 15.91 -13.89
CA SER A 276 -10.63 16.72 -13.69
C SER A 276 -10.30 17.68 -14.85
N SER A 277 -11.03 17.59 -15.97
CA SER A 277 -10.81 18.39 -17.19
C SER A 277 -11.75 19.62 -17.27
N SER A 278 -12.52 19.88 -16.22
CA SER A 278 -13.53 20.95 -16.09
C SER A 278 -13.31 21.76 -14.83
#